data_AF-A0A9P6XQS1-F1
#
_entry.id   AF-A0A9P6XQS1-F1
#
_cell.length_a   1.000
_cell.length_b   1.000
_cell.length_c   1.000
_cell.angle_alpha   90.00
_cell.angle_beta   90.00
_cell.angle_gamma   90.00
#
_symmetry.space_group_name_H-M   'P 1'
#
loop_
_entity.id
_entity.type
_entity.pdbx_description
1 polymer ?
#
loop_
_entity_poly.entity_id
_entity_poly.type
_entity_poly.pdbx_seq_one_letter_code
_entity_poly.pdbx_strand_id
1 'polypeptide(L)'
;MNSHARLTYTQVWKAVGEDDADTKAWMGDLLPQVQRLHQLYKVLSKARAKRGAIEFESSEVRFVLDNRGEVTQAGMLVRNDAHKLIEECMIATNVEAAKYLLSRHVPAP
;
A
#
# COMPACT_ATOMS: atom_id res chain seq x y z
N MET A 1 19.90 0.93 -4.67
CA MET A 1 18.69 0.11 -4.90
C MET A 1 18.38 0.14 -6.39
N ASN A 2 18.05 -1.00 -7.02
CA ASN A 2 17.57 -1.10 -8.40
C ASN A 2 16.20 -1.79 -8.38
N SER A 3 15.13 -1.09 -8.75
CA SER A 3 13.77 -1.64 -8.68
C SER A 3 13.53 -2.60 -9.84
N HIS A 4 12.98 -3.79 -9.53
CA HIS A 4 12.75 -4.84 -10.52
C HIS A 4 11.42 -4.66 -11.28
N ALA A 5 10.51 -3.83 -10.76
CA ALA A 5 9.27 -3.49 -11.44
C ALA A 5 8.66 -2.17 -10.92
N ARG A 6 7.81 -1.56 -11.74
CA ARG A 6 6.88 -0.52 -11.34
C ARG A 6 5.48 -1.11 -11.34
N LEU A 7 4.95 -1.37 -10.15
CA LEU A 7 3.61 -1.93 -9.96
C LEU A 7 2.62 -0.84 -9.57
N THR A 8 1.38 -1.00 -10.00
CA THR A 8 0.23 -0.19 -9.54
C THR A 8 -0.56 -0.95 -8.47
N TYR A 9 -1.26 -0.23 -7.60
CA TYR A 9 -2.17 -0.85 -6.63
C TYR A 9 -3.22 -1.74 -7.29
N THR A 10 -3.69 -1.36 -8.47
CA THR A 10 -4.63 -2.17 -9.26
C THR A 10 -4.02 -3.50 -9.68
N GLN A 11 -2.79 -3.52 -10.19
CA GLN A 11 -2.11 -4.77 -10.58
C GLN A 11 -1.87 -5.68 -9.37
N VAL A 12 -1.41 -5.11 -8.25
CA VAL A 12 -1.21 -5.87 -7.02
C VAL A 12 -2.51 -6.47 -6.53
N TRP A 13 -3.58 -5.67 -6.46
CA TRP A 13 -4.89 -6.14 -6.01
C TRP A 13 -5.49 -7.19 -6.94
N LYS A 14 -5.37 -7.03 -8.26
CA LYS A 14 -5.78 -8.05 -9.23
C LYS A 14 -5.09 -9.39 -8.96
N ALA A 15 -3.78 -9.38 -8.72
CA ALA A 15 -3.01 -10.59 -8.50
C ALA A 15 -3.31 -11.31 -7.17
N VAL A 16 -3.47 -10.58 -6.06
CA VAL A 16 -3.58 -11.18 -4.71
C VAL A 16 -4.98 -11.10 -4.09
N GLY A 17 -5.84 -10.23 -4.58
CA GLY A 17 -7.20 -10.01 -4.08
C GLY A 17 -8.26 -10.61 -5.00
N GLU A 18 -8.16 -10.35 -6.30
CA GLU A 18 -9.12 -10.83 -7.31
C GLU A 18 -8.70 -12.16 -7.96
N ASP A 19 -7.50 -12.65 -7.62
CA ASP A 19 -6.95 -13.92 -8.09
C ASP A 19 -6.71 -14.00 -9.62
N ASP A 20 -6.61 -12.84 -10.30
CA ASP A 20 -6.55 -12.69 -11.76
C ASP A 20 -5.35 -13.44 -12.39
N ALA A 21 -5.66 -14.41 -13.26
CA ALA A 21 -4.67 -15.31 -13.85
C ALA A 21 -3.69 -14.60 -14.78
N ASP A 22 -4.18 -13.65 -15.59
CA ASP A 22 -3.35 -12.92 -16.56
C ASP A 22 -2.36 -12.01 -15.85
N THR A 23 -2.79 -11.32 -14.79
CA THR A 23 -1.93 -10.44 -13.99
C THR A 23 -0.88 -11.26 -13.23
N LYS A 24 -1.25 -12.44 -12.70
CA LYS A 24 -0.28 -13.35 -12.06
C LYS A 24 0.78 -13.85 -13.03
N ALA A 25 0.35 -14.26 -14.22
CA ALA A 25 1.26 -14.70 -15.29
C ALA A 25 2.21 -13.56 -15.71
N TRP A 26 1.69 -12.34 -15.87
CA TRP A 26 2.49 -11.16 -16.17
C TRP A 26 3.50 -10.81 -15.06
N MET A 27 3.12 -10.96 -13.79
CA MET A 27 4.03 -10.73 -12.66
C MET A 27 5.18 -11.75 -12.60
N GLY A 28 4.95 -12.98 -13.07
CA GLY A 28 5.94 -14.05 -13.14
C GLY A 28 6.69 -14.22 -11.81
N ASP A 29 8.01 -14.08 -11.85
CA ASP A 29 8.91 -14.30 -10.72
C ASP A 29 8.74 -13.31 -9.55
N LEU A 30 7.97 -12.22 -9.74
CA LEU A 30 7.67 -11.25 -8.69
C LEU A 30 6.45 -11.65 -7.83
N LEU A 31 5.61 -12.55 -8.33
CA LEU A 31 4.37 -12.93 -7.66
C LEU A 31 4.62 -13.48 -6.24
N PRO A 32 5.61 -14.35 -5.98
CA PRO A 32 5.85 -14.86 -4.63
C PRO A 32 6.23 -13.77 -3.62
N GLN A 33 6.97 -12.73 -4.03
CA GLN A 33 7.35 -11.60 -3.19
C GLN A 33 6.12 -10.76 -2.86
N VAL A 34 5.26 -10.49 -3.86
CA VAL A 34 4.02 -9.73 -3.69
C VAL A 34 3.06 -10.46 -2.74
N GLN A 35 2.90 -11.78 -2.89
CA GLN A 35 2.09 -12.61 -1.99
C GLN A 35 2.63 -12.60 -0.55
N ARG A 36 3.95 -12.70 -0.37
CA ARG A 36 4.59 -12.60 0.96
C ARG A 36 4.33 -11.24 1.61
N LEU A 37 4.40 -10.15 0.85
CA LEU A 37 4.08 -8.82 1.37
C LEU A 37 2.60 -8.71 1.78
N HIS A 38 1.68 -9.29 1.02
CA HIS A 38 0.25 -9.32 1.39
C HIS A 38 0.00 -10.14 2.66
N GLN A 39 0.69 -11.26 2.83
CA GLN A 39 0.64 -12.05 4.07
C GLN A 39 1.20 -11.27 5.26
N LEU A 40 2.33 -10.59 5.09
CA LEU A 40 2.93 -9.73 6.11
C LEU A 40 1.97 -8.61 6.52
N TYR A 41 1.36 -7.93 5.55
CA TYR A 41 0.35 -6.90 5.79
C TYR A 41 -0.77 -7.42 6.70
N LYS A 42 -1.33 -8.61 6.43
CA LYS A 42 -2.39 -9.20 7.26
C LYS A 42 -1.94 -9.41 8.71
N VAL A 43 -0.68 -9.77 8.93
CA VAL A 43 -0.10 -9.91 10.28
C VAL A 43 0.06 -8.56 10.95
N LEU A 44 0.61 -7.56 10.25
CA LEU A 44 0.82 -6.21 10.78
C LEU A 44 -0.51 -5.51 11.12
N SER A 45 -1.50 -5.61 10.23
CA SER A 45 -2.83 -5.05 10.43
C SER A 45 -3.52 -5.65 11.66
N LYS A 46 -3.47 -6.98 11.85
CA LYS A 46 -3.97 -7.63 13.07
C LYS A 46 -3.24 -7.14 14.33
N ALA A 47 -1.93 -7.00 14.27
CA ALA A 47 -1.15 -6.48 15.39
C ALA A 47 -1.50 -5.03 15.71
N ARG A 48 -1.76 -4.21 14.69
CA ARG A 48 -2.18 -2.81 14.83
C ARG A 48 -3.58 -2.70 15.45
N ALA A 49 -4.54 -3.50 15.00
CA ALA A 49 -5.87 -3.58 15.60
C ALA A 49 -5.81 -4.01 17.08
N LYS A 50 -4.98 -5.00 17.42
CA LYS A 50 -4.79 -5.44 18.82
C LYS A 50 -4.26 -4.33 19.75
N ARG A 51 -3.52 -3.34 19.21
CA ARG A 51 -3.05 -2.17 19.97
C ARG A 51 -4.11 -1.09 20.16
N GLY A 52 -5.33 -1.30 19.65
CA GLY A 52 -6.43 -0.32 19.75
C GLY A 52 -6.25 0.89 18.81
N ALA A 53 -5.50 0.73 17.71
CA ALA A 53 -5.36 1.80 16.74
C ALA A 53 -6.70 2.11 16.09
N ILE A 54 -7.09 3.39 16.10
CA ILE A 54 -8.27 3.87 15.39
C ILE A 54 -7.93 3.90 13.89
N GLU A 55 -8.79 3.29 13.06
CA GLU A 55 -8.69 3.34 11.61
C GLU A 55 -9.63 4.44 11.09
N PHE A 56 -9.06 5.50 10.52
CA PHE A 56 -9.81 6.53 9.81
C PHE A 56 -9.82 6.18 8.32
N GLU A 57 -10.99 5.89 7.76
CA GLU A 57 -11.17 5.80 6.31
C GLU A 57 -11.78 7.12 5.81
N SER A 58 -10.99 7.92 5.09
CA SER A 58 -11.49 9.09 4.37
C SER A 58 -11.79 8.72 2.93
N SER A 59 -12.92 9.20 2.43
CA SER A 59 -13.28 9.02 1.04
C SER A 59 -12.64 10.12 0.19
N GLU A 60 -11.72 9.74 -0.70
CA GLU A 60 -11.03 10.68 -1.60
C GLU A 60 -11.68 10.71 -2.99
N VAL A 61 -11.71 11.89 -3.62
CA VAL A 61 -12.23 12.06 -4.99
C VAL A 61 -11.07 12.00 -5.98
N ARG A 62 -11.21 11.17 -7.01
CA ARG A 62 -10.30 11.10 -8.16
C ARG A 62 -10.94 11.77 -9.37
N PHE A 63 -10.19 12.69 -9.97
CA PHE A 63 -10.55 13.34 -11.23
C PHE A 63 -9.77 12.71 -12.40
N VAL A 64 -10.44 12.54 -13.54
CA VAL A 64 -9.82 12.22 -14.82
C VAL A 64 -9.82 13.50 -15.65
N LEU A 65 -8.63 13.90 -16.10
CA LEU A 65 -8.43 15.08 -16.92
C LEU A 65 -8.16 14.67 -18.37
N ASP A 66 -8.62 15.49 -19.32
CA ASP A 66 -8.21 15.38 -20.71
C ASP A 66 -6.84 16.05 -20.98
N ASN A 67 -6.42 16.05 -22.24
CA ASN A 67 -5.15 16.64 -22.67
C ASN A 67 -5.11 18.19 -22.55
N ARG A 68 -6.25 18.84 -22.33
CA ARG A 68 -6.38 20.28 -22.10
C ARG A 68 -6.42 20.62 -20.61
N GLY A 69 -6.46 19.61 -19.74
CA GLY A 69 -6.59 19.76 -18.29
C GLY A 69 -8.03 19.88 -17.80
N GLU A 70 -9.02 19.63 -18.66
CA GLU A 70 -10.43 19.69 -18.31
C GLU A 70 -10.90 18.38 -17.68
N VAL A 71 -11.75 18.47 -16.65
CA VAL A 71 -12.30 17.28 -15.96
C VAL A 71 -13.32 16.60 -16.86
N THR A 72 -13.03 15.36 -17.24
CA THR A 72 -13.95 14.51 -18.02
C THR A 72 -14.73 13.54 -17.15
N GLN A 73 -14.19 13.18 -15.98
CA GLN A 73 -14.84 12.29 -15.01
C GLN A 73 -14.38 12.59 -13.59
N ALA A 74 -15.28 12.40 -12.62
CA ALA A 74 -14.98 12.38 -11.20
C ALA A 74 -15.56 11.12 -10.54
N GLY A 75 -14.89 10.55 -9.56
CA GLY A 75 -15.38 9.40 -8.81
C GLY A 75 -14.61 9.15 -7.53
N MET A 76 -15.15 8.31 -6.66
CA MET A 76 -14.49 7.98 -5.40
C MET A 76 -13.32 7.03 -5.64
N LEU A 77 -12.19 7.30 -5.00
CA LEU A 77 -11.06 6.38 -4.98
C LEU A 77 -11.40 5.18 -4.09
N VAL A 78 -11.33 3.98 -4.66
CA VAL A 78 -11.55 2.74 -3.90
C VAL A 78 -10.24 2.29 -3.29
N ARG A 79 -10.16 2.31 -1.96
CA ARG A 79 -9.02 1.79 -1.19
C ARG A 79 -9.15 0.27 -1.06
N ASN A 80 -8.15 -0.46 -1.53
CA ASN A 80 -8.05 -1.93 -1.44
C ASN A 80 -6.82 -2.36 -0.63
N ASP A 81 -6.64 -3.67 -0.39
CA ASP A 81 -5.52 -4.17 0.42
C ASP A 81 -4.15 -3.81 -0.15
N ALA A 82 -4.00 -3.59 -1.46
CA ALA A 82 -2.71 -3.18 -2.00
C ALA A 82 -2.29 -1.80 -1.48
N HIS A 83 -3.25 -0.90 -1.27
CA HIS A 83 -3.02 0.40 -0.63
C HIS A 83 -2.68 0.20 0.85
N LYS A 84 -3.50 -0.58 1.56
CA LYS A 84 -3.32 -0.85 3.00
C LYS A 84 -1.99 -1.56 3.30
N LEU A 85 -1.52 -2.41 2.40
CA LEU A 85 -0.23 -3.09 2.48
C LEU A 85 0.92 -2.07 2.53
N ILE A 86 0.97 -1.15 1.57
CA ILE A 86 2.02 -0.13 1.54
C ILE A 86 1.90 0.79 2.75
N GLU A 87 0.68 1.18 3.13
CA GLU A 87 0.43 1.99 4.32
C GLU A 87 1.00 1.33 5.59
N GLU A 88 0.72 0.06 5.84
CA GLU A 88 1.26 -0.66 7.01
C GLU A 88 2.78 -0.81 6.97
N CYS A 89 3.38 -1.03 5.79
CA CYS A 89 4.83 -1.05 5.65
C CYS A 89 5.47 0.32 5.98
N MET A 90 4.86 1.41 5.51
CA MET A 90 5.32 2.76 5.80
C MET A 90 5.14 3.13 7.27
N ILE A 91 4.03 2.74 7.89
CA ILE A 91 3.81 2.90 9.34
C ILE A 91 4.89 2.15 10.12
N ALA A 92 5.16 0.89 9.79
CA ALA A 92 6.20 0.10 10.46
C ALA A 92 7.58 0.77 10.33
N THR A 93 7.90 1.30 9.15
CA THR A 93 9.15 2.04 8.90
C THR A 93 9.24 3.30 9.76
N ASN A 94 8.18 4.10 9.81
CA ASN A 94 8.14 5.33 10.61
C ASN A 94 8.27 5.04 12.11
N VAL A 95 7.62 3.97 12.59
CA VAL A 95 7.72 3.54 14.00
C VAL A 95 9.15 3.15 14.35
N GLU A 96 9.83 2.37 13.50
CA GLU A 96 11.21 1.97 13.76
C GLU A 96 12.20 3.14 13.66
N ALA A 97 11.99 4.05 12.70
CA ALA A 97 12.78 5.29 12.62
C ALA A 97 12.63 6.13 13.90
N ALA A 98 11.40 6.31 14.38
CA ALA A 98 11.13 7.06 15.62
C ALA A 98 11.77 6.38 16.84
N LYS A 99 11.62 5.06 17.00
CA LYS A 99 12.25 4.29 18.09
C LYS A 99 13.77 4.45 18.07
N TYR A 100 14.38 4.37 16.89
CA TYR A 100 15.82 4.54 16.75
C TYR A 100 16.27 5.93 17.21
N LEU A 101 15.63 6.99 16.71
CA LEU A 101 15.96 8.38 17.07
C LEU A 101 15.82 8.63 18.58
N LEU A 102 14.71 8.16 19.17
CA LEU A 102 14.46 8.26 20.61
C LEU A 102 15.53 7.51 21.43
N SER A 103 15.89 6.29 21.05
CA SER A 103 16.92 5.51 21.76
C SER A 103 18.30 6.17 21.73
N ARG A 104 18.58 6.95 20.68
CA ARG A 104 19.84 7.67 20.47
C ARG A 104 19.80 9.11 20.98
N HIS A 105 18.68 9.55 21.55
CA HIS A 105 18.46 10.94 21.98
C HIS A 105 18.76 11.96 20.88
N VAL A 106 18.52 11.58 19.61
CA VAL A 106 18.69 12.48 18.47
C VAL A 106 17.48 13.39 18.41
N PRO A 107 17.63 14.72 18.50
CA PRO A 107 16.52 15.65 18.33
C PRO A 107 15.91 15.49 16.93
N ALA A 108 14.60 15.32 16.87
CA ALA A 108 13.83 15.22 15.65
C ALA A 108 12.53 16.04 15.82
N PRO A 109 11.87 16.44 14.71
CA PRO A 109 10.60 17.15 14.75
C PRO A 109 9.52 16.44 15.58
#